data_AF-A0A8H4VCL6-F1
#
_entry.id   AF-A0A8H4VCL6-F1
#
_cell.length_a   1.000
_cell.length_b   1.000
_cell.length_c   1.000
_cell.angle_alpha   90.00
_cell.angle_beta   90.00
_cell.angle_gamma   90.00
#
_symmetry.space_group_name_H-M   'P 1'
#
loop_
_entity.id
_entity.type
_entity.pdbx_description
1 polymer ?
#
loop_
_entity_poly.entity_id
_entity_poly.type
_entity_poly.pdbx_seq_one_letter_code
_entity_poly.pdbx_strand_id
1 'polypeptide(L)'
;MACATRDGIVDSVLERPTCGPYYVTALPLLSGREVLDSHSGATTHRYTRLGQLPDMHLSLLSQVGTPIRILRGYCLRSPLAPKAGIRYDGLYSIRQYGLKLDDETGLYRVVLTLERVPGQRPMVEVVTIPLPSQIDDWQLFEKYEADMVRQKRGEQAFVEWKTAKAEERVNLAQWRRAMELGSELRLLGRSVSGQ
;
A
#
# COMPACT_ATOMS: atom_id res chain seq x y z
N MET A 1 10.77 3.47 -2.31
CA MET A 1 10.63 3.88 -3.72
C MET A 1 11.97 4.12 -4.40
N ALA A 2 12.99 4.65 -3.69
CA ALA A 2 14.32 4.95 -4.23
C ALA A 2 14.95 3.86 -5.12
N CYS A 3 14.91 2.58 -4.73
CA CYS A 3 15.43 1.49 -5.57
C CYS A 3 14.65 1.35 -6.88
N ALA A 4 13.31 1.39 -6.83
CA ALA A 4 12.48 1.32 -8.04
C ALA A 4 12.73 2.52 -8.97
N THR A 5 12.99 3.70 -8.41
CA THR A 5 13.35 4.90 -9.19
C THR A 5 14.73 4.75 -9.84
N ARG A 6 15.73 4.31 -9.07
CA ARG A 6 17.09 4.04 -9.58
C ARG A 6 17.07 3.01 -10.71
N ASP A 7 16.26 1.96 -10.57
CA ASP A 7 16.16 0.87 -11.54
C ASP A 7 15.23 1.25 -12.72
N GLY A 8 14.74 2.49 -12.76
CA GLY A 8 13.92 3.04 -13.85
C GLY A 8 12.48 2.53 -13.89
N ILE A 9 12.03 1.74 -12.91
CA ILE A 9 10.66 1.19 -12.88
C ILE A 9 9.62 2.31 -12.68
N VAL A 10 9.99 3.34 -11.91
CA VAL A 10 9.18 4.54 -11.61
C VAL A 10 10.03 5.79 -11.83
N ASP A 11 9.41 6.92 -12.16
CA ASP A 11 10.10 8.21 -12.37
C ASP A 11 10.28 9.04 -11.08
N SER A 12 9.62 8.66 -9.98
CA SER A 12 9.60 9.41 -8.73
C SER A 12 9.72 8.53 -7.49
N VAL A 13 10.31 9.10 -6.44
CA VAL A 13 10.34 8.50 -5.11
C VAL A 13 9.08 8.80 -4.30
N LEU A 14 8.25 9.74 -4.76
CA LEU A 14 7.03 10.14 -4.10
C LEU A 14 5.92 9.11 -4.29
N GLU A 15 5.01 9.05 -3.34
CA GLU A 15 3.80 8.25 -3.46
C GLU A 15 2.80 8.95 -4.39
N ARG A 16 3.06 8.89 -5.70
CA ARG A 16 2.21 9.44 -6.76
C ARG A 16 2.22 8.50 -7.96
N PRO A 17 1.22 8.56 -8.85
CA PRO A 17 1.28 7.86 -10.13
C PRO A 17 2.53 8.30 -10.88
N THR A 18 3.33 7.33 -11.29
CA THR A 18 4.62 7.52 -11.96
C THR A 18 4.64 6.69 -13.24
N CYS A 19 5.46 7.04 -14.21
CA CYS A 19 5.64 6.23 -15.41
C CYS A 19 7.10 5.76 -15.53
N GLY A 20 7.29 4.47 -15.77
CA GLY A 20 8.59 3.91 -16.19
C GLY A 20 8.80 3.99 -17.71
N PRO A 21 9.90 3.43 -18.26
CA PRO A 21 10.35 3.54 -19.66
C PRO A 21 9.43 2.90 -20.73
N TYR A 22 8.19 2.57 -20.37
CA TYR A 22 7.19 1.99 -21.27
C TYR A 22 5.83 2.68 -21.18
N TYR A 23 5.76 3.86 -20.55
CA TYR A 23 4.53 4.65 -20.36
C TYR A 23 3.37 3.95 -19.63
N VAL A 24 3.59 2.74 -19.09
CA VAL A 24 2.64 2.09 -18.20
C VAL A 24 2.75 2.73 -16.83
N THR A 25 1.66 3.35 -16.39
CA THR A 25 1.57 4.00 -15.07
C THR A 25 1.78 2.98 -13.95
N ALA A 26 2.60 3.34 -12.97
CA ALA A 26 2.78 2.66 -11.70
C ALA A 26 2.15 3.48 -10.58
N LEU A 27 1.25 2.85 -9.84
CA LEU A 27 0.57 3.43 -8.69
C LEU A 27 1.16 2.82 -7.40
N PRO A 28 1.92 3.61 -6.63
CA PRO A 28 2.38 3.20 -5.31
C PRO A 28 1.25 3.36 -4.28
N LEU A 29 0.89 2.26 -3.63
CA LEU A 29 0.00 2.17 -2.48
C LEU A 29 0.86 1.99 -1.22
N LEU A 30 1.47 3.06 -0.72
CA LEU A 30 2.34 3.04 0.45
C LEU A 30 1.59 3.39 1.73
N SER A 31 0.53 4.17 1.60
CA SER A 31 -0.35 4.62 2.67
C SER A 31 -1.82 4.53 2.24
N GLY A 32 -2.74 4.77 3.18
CA GLY A 32 -4.17 4.59 2.97
C GLY A 32 -4.65 3.19 3.38
N ARG A 33 -5.84 2.83 2.89
CA ARG A 33 -6.53 1.58 3.25
C ARG A 33 -6.98 0.84 2.01
N GLU A 34 -6.82 -0.48 2.01
CA GLU A 34 -7.34 -1.35 0.96
C GLU A 34 -8.26 -2.40 1.58
N VAL A 35 -9.40 -2.62 0.95
CA VAL A 35 -10.36 -3.67 1.32
C VAL A 35 -10.58 -4.57 0.11
N LEU A 36 -10.62 -5.88 0.35
CA LEU A 36 -10.90 -6.88 -0.66
C LEU A 36 -12.39 -7.20 -0.63
N ASP A 37 -13.05 -6.99 -1.76
CA ASP A 37 -14.45 -7.34 -1.95
C ASP A 37 -14.51 -8.48 -2.97
N SER A 38 -14.93 -9.66 -2.51
CA SER A 38 -15.20 -10.81 -3.39
C SER A 38 -16.69 -10.90 -3.62
N HIS A 39 -17.16 -10.40 -4.76
CA HIS A 39 -18.55 -10.54 -5.20
C HIS A 39 -18.56 -11.35 -6.50
N SER A 40 -19.48 -12.30 -6.61
CA SER A 40 -19.75 -13.08 -7.85
C SER A 40 -18.50 -13.69 -8.53
N GLY A 41 -17.53 -14.16 -7.75
CA GLY A 41 -16.32 -14.83 -8.26
C GLY A 41 -15.19 -13.90 -8.75
N ALA A 42 -15.40 -12.59 -8.77
CA ALA A 42 -14.37 -11.60 -9.09
C ALA A 42 -13.86 -10.93 -7.80
N THR A 43 -12.53 -10.90 -7.62
CA THR A 43 -11.90 -10.16 -6.52
C THR A 43 -11.66 -8.71 -6.95
N THR A 44 -12.40 -7.80 -6.33
CA THR A 44 -12.21 -6.36 -6.49
C THR A 44 -11.47 -5.80 -5.28
N HIS A 45 -10.60 -4.83 -5.52
CA HIS A 45 -9.77 -4.21 -4.52
C HIS A 45 -10.18 -2.74 -4.39
N ARG A 46 -10.76 -2.38 -3.24
CA ARG A 46 -11.16 -1.01 -2.95
C ARG A 46 -10.06 -0.31 -2.18
N TYR A 47 -9.33 0.57 -2.85
CA TYR A 47 -8.34 1.45 -2.22
C TYR A 47 -8.99 2.77 -1.80
N THR A 48 -8.63 3.29 -0.64
CA THR A 48 -9.08 4.58 -0.12
C THR A 48 -7.91 5.37 0.45
N ARG A 49 -7.81 6.64 0.06
CA ARG A 49 -6.82 7.59 0.57
C ARG A 49 -7.52 8.87 1.03
N LEU A 50 -7.03 9.47 2.10
CA LEU A 50 -7.42 10.79 2.57
C LEU A 50 -6.23 11.74 2.46
N GLY A 51 -6.46 12.98 2.07
CA GLY A 51 -5.39 13.98 1.98
C GLY A 51 -5.82 15.26 1.28
N GLN A 52 -4.83 16.10 0.93
CA GLN A 52 -5.06 17.31 0.16
C GLN A 52 -5.25 16.98 -1.32
N LEU A 53 -5.87 17.89 -2.08
CA LEU A 53 -6.14 17.68 -3.51
C LEU A 53 -4.91 17.24 -4.34
N PRO A 54 -3.68 17.79 -4.14
CA PRO A 54 -2.49 17.36 -4.88
C PRO A 54 -2.09 15.90 -4.60
N ASP A 55 -2.51 15.34 -3.48
CA ASP A 55 -2.20 13.97 -3.08
C ASP A 55 -3.23 12.96 -3.61
N MET A 56 -4.30 13.43 -4.25
CA MET A 56 -5.42 12.60 -4.72
C MET A 56 -5.21 12.00 -6.10
N HIS A 57 -4.06 12.21 -6.74
CA HIS A 57 -3.69 11.48 -7.95
C HIS A 57 -4.70 11.64 -9.09
N LEU A 58 -5.12 12.89 -9.37
CA LEU A 58 -6.12 13.21 -10.40
C LEU A 58 -5.78 12.65 -11.79
N SER A 59 -4.49 12.43 -12.08
CA SER A 59 -4.03 11.81 -13.33
C SER A 59 -4.56 10.38 -13.54
N LEU A 60 -5.00 9.69 -12.49
CA LEU A 60 -5.59 8.35 -12.61
C LEU A 60 -6.97 8.36 -13.28
N LEU A 61 -7.64 9.51 -13.36
CA LEU A 61 -8.90 9.64 -14.10
C LEU A 61 -8.76 9.22 -15.57
N SER A 62 -7.63 9.55 -16.20
CA SER A 62 -7.36 9.16 -17.60
C SER A 62 -6.88 7.72 -17.76
N GLN A 63 -6.63 7.02 -16.64
CA GLN A 63 -6.17 5.63 -16.61
C GLN A 63 -7.30 4.63 -16.28
N VAL A 64 -8.55 5.09 -16.22
CA VAL A 64 -9.69 4.19 -16.04
C VAL A 64 -9.79 3.25 -17.24
N GLY A 65 -9.86 1.95 -16.98
CA GLY A 65 -9.86 0.90 -17.99
C GLY A 65 -8.47 0.50 -18.52
N THR A 66 -7.41 1.28 -18.27
CA THR A 66 -6.06 0.90 -18.69
C THR A 66 -5.35 0.04 -17.64
N PRO A 67 -4.50 -0.92 -18.05
CA PRO A 67 -3.65 -1.65 -17.12
C PRO A 67 -2.57 -0.75 -16.53
N ILE A 68 -2.48 -0.73 -15.20
CA ILE A 68 -1.46 -0.04 -14.41
C ILE A 68 -0.70 -1.01 -13.52
N ARG A 69 0.54 -0.68 -13.17
CA ARG A 69 1.36 -1.43 -12.21
C ARG A 69 0.99 -1.04 -10.79
N ILE A 70 0.83 -2.01 -9.89
CA ILE A 70 0.63 -1.73 -8.46
C ILE A 70 1.87 -2.07 -7.66
N LEU A 71 2.34 -1.10 -6.87
CA LEU A 71 3.37 -1.29 -5.85
C LEU A 71 2.72 -1.17 -4.48
N ARG A 72 2.76 -2.19 -3.62
CA ARG A 72 2.22 -2.13 -2.25
C ARG A 72 3.36 -1.94 -1.24
N GLY A 73 3.21 -0.97 -0.33
CA GLY A 73 4.15 -0.72 0.76
C GLY A 73 3.73 -1.40 2.07
N TYR A 74 4.70 -1.70 2.94
CA TYR A 74 4.44 -2.38 4.21
C TYR A 74 3.56 -1.57 5.20
N CYS A 75 3.56 -0.24 5.08
CA CYS A 75 2.71 0.65 5.88
C CYS A 75 1.26 0.74 5.38
N LEU A 76 0.93 0.16 4.22
CA LEU A 76 -0.42 0.15 3.69
C LEU A 76 -1.35 -0.67 4.62
N ARG A 77 -2.51 -0.11 4.97
CA ARG A 77 -3.55 -0.83 5.72
C ARG A 77 -4.32 -1.76 4.78
N SER A 78 -3.69 -2.85 4.38
CA SER A 78 -4.21 -3.85 3.43
C SER A 78 -3.92 -5.28 3.90
N PRO A 79 -4.84 -6.24 3.68
CA PRO A 79 -4.55 -7.67 3.85
C PRO A 79 -3.43 -8.19 2.94
N LEU A 80 -3.13 -7.47 1.84
CA LEU A 80 -2.09 -7.84 0.88
C LEU A 80 -0.79 -7.04 1.07
N ALA A 81 -0.71 -6.15 2.06
CA ALA A 81 0.50 -5.37 2.29
C ALA A 81 1.69 -6.30 2.60
N PRO A 82 2.87 -6.10 1.99
CA PRO A 82 4.04 -6.90 2.30
C PRO A 82 4.47 -6.68 3.76
N LYS A 83 5.17 -7.66 4.33
CA LYS A 83 5.66 -7.57 5.71
C LYS A 83 6.75 -6.51 5.90
N ALA A 84 7.49 -6.21 4.83
CA ALA A 84 8.57 -5.24 4.82
C ALA A 84 8.72 -4.62 3.42
N GLY A 85 9.27 -3.40 3.36
CA GLY A 85 9.60 -2.72 2.12
C GLY A 85 8.40 -2.46 1.19
N ILE A 86 8.65 -2.55 -0.11
CA ILE A 86 7.67 -2.33 -1.18
C ILE A 86 7.72 -3.52 -2.13
N ARG A 87 6.55 -4.03 -2.52
CA ARG A 87 6.42 -5.19 -3.41
C ARG A 87 5.62 -4.82 -4.67
N TYR A 88 6.04 -5.36 -5.81
CA TYR A 88 5.27 -5.31 -7.04
C TYR A 88 4.27 -6.46 -7.11
N ASP A 89 2.99 -6.13 -7.28
CA ASP A 89 1.89 -7.10 -7.19
C ASP A 89 1.26 -7.45 -8.54
N GLY A 90 1.79 -6.85 -9.62
CA GLY A 90 1.34 -7.06 -10.99
C GLY A 90 0.56 -5.90 -11.57
N LEU A 91 -0.13 -6.20 -12.67
CA LEU A 91 -0.99 -5.31 -13.43
C LEU A 91 -2.42 -5.37 -12.92
N TYR A 92 -3.03 -4.20 -12.80
CA TYR A 92 -4.41 -4.00 -12.38
C TYR A 92 -5.08 -3.00 -13.33
N SER A 93 -6.38 -3.16 -13.55
CA SER A 93 -7.20 -2.16 -14.24
C SER A 93 -7.97 -1.35 -13.21
N ILE A 94 -8.00 -0.03 -13.37
CA ILE A 94 -8.89 0.84 -12.59
C ILE A 94 -10.29 0.69 -13.19
N ARG A 95 -11.23 0.14 -12.42
CA ARG A 95 -12.65 0.03 -12.81
C ARG A 95 -13.43 1.27 -12.48
N GLN A 96 -13.08 1.92 -11.38
CA GLN A 96 -13.75 3.12 -10.92
C GLN A 96 -12.77 4.03 -10.20
N TYR A 97 -12.91 5.32 -10.47
CA TYR A 97 -12.25 6.39 -9.72
C TYR A 97 -13.35 7.26 -9.10
N GLY A 98 -13.26 7.50 -7.79
CA GLY A 98 -14.13 8.40 -7.06
C GLY A 98 -13.31 9.39 -6.24
N LEU A 99 -13.73 10.65 -6.23
CA LEU A 99 -13.16 11.72 -5.43
C LEU A 99 -14.30 12.46 -4.74
N LYS A 100 -14.19 12.67 -3.43
CA LYS A 100 -15.15 13.44 -2.66
C LYS A 100 -14.43 14.34 -1.66
N LEU A 101 -14.85 15.59 -1.53
CA LEU A 101 -14.44 16.45 -0.41
C LEU A 101 -15.25 16.05 0.83
N ASP A 102 -14.55 15.84 1.93
CA ASP A 102 -15.15 15.68 3.23
C ASP A 102 -15.30 17.08 3.86
N ASP A 103 -16.54 17.57 3.95
CA ASP A 103 -16.84 18.94 4.37
C ASP A 103 -16.51 19.19 5.86
N GLU A 104 -16.45 18.14 6.69
CA GLU A 104 -16.14 18.27 8.11
C GLU A 104 -14.63 18.43 8.34
N THR A 105 -13.83 17.63 7.64
CA THR A 105 -12.37 17.62 7.79
C THR A 105 -11.65 18.54 6.81
N GLY A 106 -12.33 18.98 5.74
CA GLY A 106 -11.73 19.71 4.63
C GLY A 106 -10.77 18.88 3.79
N LEU A 107 -10.73 17.56 3.98
CA LEU A 107 -9.83 16.66 3.27
C LEU A 107 -10.55 15.98 2.10
N TYR A 108 -9.81 15.69 1.04
CA TYR A 108 -10.31 14.88 -0.05
C TYR A 108 -10.17 13.40 0.26
N ARG A 109 -11.19 12.65 -0.11
CA ARG A 109 -11.25 11.19 -0.11
C ARG A 109 -11.24 10.66 -1.53
N VAL A 110 -10.18 9.97 -1.90
CA VAL A 110 -10.14 9.15 -3.13
C VAL A 110 -10.53 7.73 -2.82
N VAL A 111 -11.35 7.16 -3.70
CA VAL A 111 -11.70 5.74 -3.72
C VAL A 111 -11.42 5.18 -5.11
N LEU A 112 -10.58 4.15 -5.18
CA LEU A 112 -10.31 3.41 -6.41
C LEU A 112 -10.86 2.01 -6.29
N THR A 113 -11.55 1.54 -7.33
CA THR A 113 -11.90 0.11 -7.49
C THR A 113 -10.94 -0.48 -8.50
N LEU A 114 -10.10 -1.42 -8.06
CA LEU A 114 -9.06 -2.06 -8.87
C LEU A 114 -9.41 -3.53 -9.09
N GLU A 115 -9.11 -4.04 -10.28
CA GLU A 115 -9.20 -5.46 -10.60
C GLU A 115 -7.88 -5.96 -11.15
N ARG A 116 -7.43 -7.13 -10.70
CA ARG A 116 -6.17 -7.70 -11.15
C ARG A 116 -6.35 -8.29 -12.56
N VAL A 117 -5.42 -7.96 -13.47
CA VAL A 117 -5.43 -8.51 -14.84
C VAL A 117 -5.17 -10.03 -14.78
N PRO A 118 -5.95 -10.86 -15.51
CA PRO A 118 -5.78 -12.32 -15.51
C PRO A 118 -4.46 -12.77 -16.17
N GLY A 119 -4.08 -14.04 -15.96
CA GLY A 119 -2.90 -14.65 -16.59
C GLY A 119 -1.55 -14.33 -15.94
N GLN A 120 -1.54 -13.54 -14.87
CA GLN A 120 -0.35 -13.24 -14.08
C GLN A 120 -0.12 -14.29 -12.98
N ARG A 121 1.10 -14.34 -12.41
CA ARG A 121 1.43 -15.19 -11.25
C ARG A 121 0.31 -15.12 -10.19
N PRO A 122 -0.19 -16.26 -9.66
CA PRO A 122 -1.26 -16.24 -8.68
C PRO A 122 -0.94 -15.37 -7.46
N MET A 123 -1.93 -14.62 -6.97
CA MET A 123 -1.69 -13.70 -5.85
C MET A 123 -1.25 -14.45 -4.57
N VAL A 124 -1.70 -15.70 -4.39
CA VAL A 124 -1.29 -16.59 -3.28
C VAL A 124 0.22 -16.82 -3.22
N GLU A 125 0.90 -16.86 -4.37
CA GLU A 125 2.36 -16.95 -4.41
C GLU A 125 3.01 -15.59 -4.17
N VAL A 126 2.44 -14.52 -4.75
CA VAL A 126 2.98 -13.16 -4.60
C VAL A 126 2.97 -12.70 -3.15
N VAL A 127 1.93 -13.04 -2.37
CA VAL A 127 1.83 -12.66 -0.96
C VAL A 127 2.91 -13.28 -0.07
N THR A 128 3.57 -14.36 -0.52
CA THR A 128 4.68 -14.98 0.22
C THR A 128 5.95 -14.11 0.23
N ILE A 129 6.05 -13.15 -0.69
CA ILE A 129 7.14 -12.18 -0.76
C ILE A 129 6.82 -11.02 0.20
N PRO A 130 7.76 -10.54 1.02
CA PRO A 130 9.19 -10.87 1.04
C PRO A 130 9.52 -12.24 1.67
N LEU A 131 10.54 -12.89 1.11
CA LEU A 131 11.15 -14.12 1.63
C LEU A 131 11.87 -13.87 2.97
N PRO A 132 12.12 -14.91 3.79
CA PRO A 132 12.85 -14.75 5.05
C PRO A 132 14.20 -14.02 4.89
N SER A 133 15.02 -14.36 3.90
CA SER A 133 16.28 -13.66 3.63
C SER A 133 16.09 -12.18 3.30
N GLN A 134 15.01 -11.83 2.58
CA GLN A 134 14.69 -10.43 2.26
C GLN A 134 14.18 -9.66 3.48
N ILE A 135 13.61 -10.36 4.48
CA ILE A 135 13.30 -9.76 5.78
C ILE A 135 14.59 -9.44 6.54
N ASP A 136 15.57 -10.35 6.53
CA ASP A 136 16.87 -10.12 7.17
C ASP A 136 17.60 -8.94 6.51
N ASP A 137 17.62 -8.89 5.17
CA ASP A 137 18.17 -7.76 4.41
C ASP A 137 17.47 -6.44 4.76
N TRP A 138 16.15 -6.46 4.92
CA TRP A 138 15.39 -5.28 5.33
C TRP A 138 15.78 -4.79 6.73
N GLN A 139 15.94 -5.71 7.69
CA GLN A 139 16.38 -5.36 9.04
C GLN A 139 17.80 -4.76 9.05
N LEU A 140 18.69 -5.30 8.22
CA LEU A 140 20.03 -4.74 8.04
C LEU A 140 19.97 -3.34 7.42
N PHE A 141 19.14 -3.15 6.40
CA PHE A 141 18.92 -1.85 5.78
C PHE A 141 18.38 -0.82 6.79
N GLU A 142 17.40 -1.17 7.62
CA GLU A 142 16.87 -0.26 8.65
C GLU A 142 17.96 0.17 9.64
N LYS A 143 18.85 -0.76 10.05
CA LYS A 143 20.00 -0.42 10.92
C LYS A 143 20.94 0.56 10.22
N TYR A 144 21.27 0.28 8.96
CA TYR A 144 22.15 1.14 8.18
C TYR A 144 21.58 2.55 7.96
N GLU A 145 20.27 2.66 7.65
CA GLU A 145 19.60 3.97 7.59
C GLU A 145 19.68 4.71 8.92
N ALA A 146 19.45 4.02 10.02
CA ALA A 146 19.52 4.62 11.35
C ALA A 146 20.91 5.20 11.63
N ASP A 147 21.96 4.44 11.33
CA ASP A 147 23.36 4.87 11.47
C ASP A 147 23.68 6.05 10.55
N MET A 148 23.19 6.03 9.31
CA MET A 148 23.35 7.15 8.38
C MET A 148 22.67 8.43 8.87
N VAL A 149 21.45 8.34 9.41
CA VAL A 149 20.75 9.50 9.98
C VAL A 149 21.56 10.04 11.15
N ARG A 150 22.02 9.17 12.05
CA ARG A 150 22.83 9.55 13.20
C ARG A 150 24.13 10.25 12.81
N GLN A 151 24.86 9.69 11.84
CA GLN A 151 26.12 10.25 11.38
C GLN A 151 25.94 11.58 10.64
N LYS A 152 24.94 11.70 9.76
CA LYS A 152 24.77 12.88 8.89
C LYS A 152 23.96 14.01 9.52
N ARG A 153 23.02 13.69 10.42
CA ARG A 153 22.04 14.64 10.97
C ARG A 153 22.09 14.74 12.49
N GLY A 154 22.95 13.95 13.15
CA GLY A 154 23.16 13.99 14.59
C GLY A 154 22.16 13.17 15.39
N GLU A 155 22.35 13.18 16.72
CA GLU A 155 21.61 12.34 17.66
C GLU A 155 20.11 12.70 17.72
N GLN A 156 19.79 13.99 17.66
CA GLN A 156 18.39 14.45 17.71
C GLN A 156 17.58 13.89 16.54
N ALA A 157 18.09 14.00 15.31
CA ALA A 157 17.44 13.45 14.13
C ALA A 157 17.31 11.92 14.19
N PHE A 158 18.27 11.23 14.80
CA PHE A 158 18.20 9.78 15.03
C PHE A 158 17.07 9.42 15.99
N VAL A 159 16.91 10.15 17.09
CA VAL A 159 15.81 9.95 18.07
C VAL A 159 14.46 10.20 17.42
N GLU A 160 14.32 11.26 16.61
CA GLU A 160 13.10 11.56 15.87
C GLU A 160 12.77 10.44 14.87
N TRP A 161 13.75 10.01 14.08
CA TRP A 161 13.60 8.89 13.14
C TRP A 161 13.18 7.60 13.84
N LYS A 162 13.81 7.28 14.98
CA LYS A 162 13.50 6.08 15.76
C LYS A 162 12.09 6.13 16.35
N THR A 163 11.68 7.30 16.84
CA THR A 163 10.32 7.53 17.36
C THR A 163 9.28 7.35 16.25
N ALA A 164 9.48 7.99 15.09
CA ALA A 164 8.60 7.84 13.94
C ALA A 164 8.47 6.37 13.48
N LYS A 165 9.59 5.62 13.44
CA LYS A 165 9.56 4.18 13.12
C LYS A 165 8.81 3.35 14.16
N ALA A 166 8.94 3.68 15.44
CA ALA A 166 8.20 3.02 16.51
C ALA A 166 6.69 3.28 16.38
N GLU A 167 6.30 4.53 16.11
CA GLU A 167 4.91 4.91 15.87
C GLU A 167 4.30 4.18 14.66
N GLU A 168 5.02 4.13 13.53
CA GLU A 168 4.60 3.35 12.34
C GLU A 168 4.31 1.89 12.70
N ARG A 169 5.21 1.24 13.45
CA ARG A 169 5.09 -0.16 13.86
C ARG A 169 3.90 -0.37 14.81
N VAL A 170 3.72 0.51 15.78
CA VAL A 170 2.60 0.45 16.74
C VAL A 170 1.27 0.63 16.01
N ASN A 171 1.17 1.66 15.16
CA ASN A 171 -0.04 1.95 14.38
C ASN A 171 -0.42 0.77 13.49
N LEU A 172 0.56 0.16 12.80
CA LEU A 172 0.32 -0.99 11.94
C LEU A 172 -0.08 -2.24 12.75
N ALA A 173 0.57 -2.49 13.89
CA ALA A 173 0.23 -3.62 14.77
C ALA A 173 -1.15 -3.48 15.43
N GLN A 174 -1.53 -2.26 15.82
CA GLN A 174 -2.89 -1.98 16.30
C GLN A 174 -3.93 -2.23 15.21
N TRP A 175 -3.68 -1.77 13.97
CA TRP A 175 -4.58 -2.01 12.85
C TRP A 175 -4.74 -3.51 12.54
N ARG A 176 -3.64 -4.28 12.52
CA ARG A 176 -3.69 -5.74 12.28
C ARG A 176 -4.52 -6.45 13.35
N ARG A 177 -4.29 -6.14 14.63
CA ARG A 177 -5.08 -6.68 15.74
C ARG A 177 -6.57 -6.35 15.62
N ALA A 178 -6.91 -5.10 15.28
CA ALA A 178 -8.29 -4.70 15.08
C ALA A 178 -8.96 -5.44 13.90
N MET A 179 -8.20 -5.73 12.83
CA MET A 179 -8.68 -6.52 11.70
C MET A 179 -8.90 -7.99 12.06
N GLU A 180 -7.99 -8.60 12.82
CA GLU A 180 -8.11 -9.98 13.33
C GLU A 180 -9.37 -10.10 14.18
N LEU A 181 -9.53 -9.26 15.21
CA LEU A 181 -10.73 -9.22 16.05
C LEU A 181 -12.02 -9.01 15.22
N GLY A 182 -12.00 -8.07 14.27
CA GLY A 182 -13.14 -7.81 13.40
C GLY A 182 -13.44 -8.96 12.41
N SER A 183 -12.47 -9.82 12.12
CA SER A 183 -12.67 -11.04 11.34
C SER A 183 -13.27 -12.17 12.19
N GLU A 184 -12.77 -12.35 13.42
CA GLU A 184 -13.28 -13.32 14.39
C GLU A 184 -14.75 -13.03 14.74
N LEU A 185 -15.08 -11.77 15.05
CA LEU A 185 -16.47 -11.36 15.33
C LEU A 185 -17.41 -11.62 14.15
N ARG A 186 -16.94 -11.46 12.90
CA ARG A 186 -17.74 -11.77 11.71
C ARG A 186 -17.96 -13.26 11.51
N LEU A 187 -16.97 -14.09 11.85
CA LEU A 187 -17.08 -15.55 11.82
C LEU A 187 -18.07 -16.04 12.89
N LEU A 188 -17.99 -15.50 14.11
CA LEU A 188 -18.91 -15.81 15.21
C LEU A 188 -20.34 -15.35 14.92
N GLY A 189 -20.53 -14.17 14.31
CA GLY A 189 -21.85 -13.68 13.91
C GLY A 189 -22.52 -14.54 12.83
N ARG A 190 -21.74 -15.12 11.90
CA ARG A 190 -22.26 -16.03 10.86
C ARG A 190 -22.65 -17.41 11.40
N SER A 191 -22.01 -17.89 12.47
CA SER A 191 -22.39 -19.15 13.13
C SER A 191 -23.72 -19.08 13.91
N VAL A 192 -24.16 -17.87 14.30
CA VAL A 192 -25.42 -17.68 15.05
C VAL A 192 -26.62 -17.47 14.12
N SER A 193 -26.41 -16.98 12.90
CA SER A 193 -27.48 -16.75 11.90
C SER A 193 -27.80 -17.95 11.00
N GLY A 194 -27.28 -19.13 11.32
CA GLY A 194 -27.41 -20.36 10.52
C GLY A 194 -28.13 -21.52 11.22
N GLN A 195 -28.86 -21.25 12.31
CA GLN A 195 -29.77 -22.21 12.96
C GLN A 195 -31.23 -21.80 12.74
#